data_AF-A0A925KGN4-F1
#
_entry.id   AF-A0A925KGN4-F1
#
_cell.length_a   1.000
_cell.length_b   1.000
_cell.length_c   1.000
_cell.angle_alpha   90.00
_cell.angle_beta   90.00
_cell.angle_gamma   90.00
#
_symmetry.space_group_name_H-M   'P 1'
#
loop_
_entity.id
_entity.type
_entity.pdbx_description
1 polymer ?
#
loop_
_entity_poly.entity_id
_entity_poly.type
_entity_poly.pdbx_seq_one_letter_code
_entity_poly.pdbx_strand_id
1 'polypeptide(L)'
;MLLNVVFGSRLCENSAHAATFFEQAEATAGADLPQFVKDEFDAFQECGILAHGFMRLRCGDCGHDKLVAFSCKRRGFCPSCGVRRMAQTAAHLIDHVIPHLPVRQWVLSLPVPLRLLLAAQPKLVTPVLQVVHRVITRHLLGQACLKADQAELLRRDRIFEIADTPRGDAARDLSNACMPTNHRLPSPATVLPTSPESQ
;
A
#
# COMPACT_ATOMS: atom_id res chain seq x y z
N MET A 1 8.24 -25.63 10.51
CA MET A 1 7.72 -25.20 9.20
C MET A 1 8.88 -25.29 8.21
N LEU A 2 8.95 -26.33 7.37
CA LEU A 2 10.04 -26.50 6.40
C LEU A 2 9.75 -25.63 5.18
N LEU A 3 10.54 -24.58 4.97
CA LEU A 3 10.46 -23.69 3.82
C LEU A 3 11.16 -24.36 2.63
N ASN A 4 10.43 -25.09 1.81
CA ASN A 4 10.97 -25.60 0.54
C ASN A 4 10.69 -24.56 -0.56
N VAL A 5 11.73 -23.80 -0.93
CA VAL A 5 11.70 -22.90 -2.09
C VAL A 5 12.00 -23.75 -3.33
N VAL A 6 11.02 -23.88 -4.22
CA VAL A 6 11.19 -24.57 -5.51
C VAL A 6 11.29 -23.50 -6.60
N PHE A 7 12.45 -23.41 -7.25
CA PHE A 7 12.63 -22.56 -8.42
C PHE A 7 12.25 -23.37 -9.66
N GLY A 8 11.17 -23.00 -10.34
CA GLY A 8 10.74 -23.64 -11.58
C GLY A 8 10.76 -22.66 -12.74
N SER A 9 11.83 -22.66 -13.53
CA SER A 9 11.93 -21.82 -14.74
C SER A 9 11.28 -22.51 -15.93
N ARG A 10 10.12 -22.00 -16.37
CA ARG A 10 9.70 -22.09 -17.78
C ARG A 10 9.30 -20.70 -18.23
N LEU A 11 9.91 -20.26 -19.33
CA LEU A 11 9.66 -18.98 -19.99
C LEU A 11 8.15 -18.84 -20.29
N CYS A 12 7.50 -17.84 -19.70
CA CYS A 12 6.15 -17.45 -20.08
C CYS A 12 6.22 -16.51 -21.30
N GLU A 13 5.47 -16.83 -22.35
CA GLU A 13 5.33 -16.10 -23.63
C GLU A 13 4.80 -14.65 -23.54
N ASN A 14 4.53 -14.12 -22.34
CA ASN A 14 3.94 -12.79 -22.16
C ASN A 14 4.90 -11.61 -22.43
N SER A 15 6.21 -11.85 -22.57
CA SER A 15 7.20 -10.77 -22.79
C SER A 15 7.24 -10.25 -24.23
N ALA A 16 6.53 -10.88 -25.17
CA ALA A 16 6.65 -10.58 -26.60
C ALA A 16 6.24 -9.14 -26.97
N HIS A 17 5.38 -8.49 -26.17
CA HIS A 17 4.86 -7.15 -26.48
C HIS A 17 5.57 -6.01 -25.76
N ALA A 18 6.45 -6.30 -24.79
CA ALA A 18 7.12 -5.30 -23.98
C ALA A 18 8.05 -4.40 -24.82
N ALA A 19 8.87 -5.02 -25.68
CA ALA A 19 9.81 -4.31 -26.54
C ALA A 19 9.10 -3.36 -27.51
N THR A 20 8.04 -3.84 -28.18
CA THR A 20 7.24 -3.00 -29.10
C THR A 20 6.57 -1.84 -28.39
N PHE A 21 6.10 -2.04 -27.16
CA PHE A 21 5.53 -0.96 -26.36
C PHE A 21 6.57 0.12 -26.02
N PHE A 22 7.78 -0.27 -25.62
CA PHE A 22 8.84 0.70 -25.32
C PHE A 22 9.25 1.49 -26.57
N GLU A 23 9.45 0.81 -27.70
CA GLU A 23 9.78 1.49 -28.98
C GLU A 23 8.72 2.52 -29.37
N GLN A 24 7.43 2.18 -29.24
CA GLN A 24 6.33 3.11 -29.53
C GLN A 24 6.29 4.29 -28.55
N ALA A 25 6.52 4.04 -27.27
CA ALA A 25 6.53 5.08 -26.25
C ALA A 25 7.69 6.05 -26.45
N GLU A 26 8.89 5.54 -26.76
CA GLU A 26 10.10 6.33 -27.03
C GLU A 26 9.95 7.15 -28.32
N ALA A 27 9.38 6.56 -29.37
CA ALA A 27 9.08 7.26 -30.62
C ALA A 27 8.08 8.42 -30.41
N THR A 28 7.08 8.21 -29.56
CA THR A 28 6.06 9.24 -29.25
C THR A 28 6.64 10.36 -28.36
N ALA A 29 7.46 10.00 -27.38
CA ALA A 29 8.09 10.95 -26.47
C ALA A 29 9.27 11.72 -27.10
N GLY A 30 9.84 11.19 -28.18
CA GLY A 30 11.05 11.73 -28.82
C GLY A 30 12.31 11.55 -27.96
N ALA A 31 12.26 10.69 -26.95
CA ALA A 31 13.33 10.45 -25.98
C ALA A 31 13.23 9.03 -25.42
N ASP A 32 14.36 8.51 -24.96
CA ASP A 32 14.43 7.21 -24.28
C ASP A 32 13.64 7.23 -22.96
N LEU A 33 13.00 6.11 -22.64
CA LEU A 33 12.28 5.96 -21.38
C LEU A 33 13.26 5.88 -20.21
N PRO A 34 12.98 6.56 -19.08
CA PRO A 34 13.83 6.46 -17.90
C PRO A 34 13.99 5.00 -17.43
N GLN A 35 15.22 4.63 -17.05
CA GLN A 35 15.54 3.25 -16.66
C GLN A 35 14.63 2.70 -15.56
N PHE A 36 14.25 3.52 -14.57
CA PHE A 36 13.36 3.08 -13.50
C PHE A 36 11.99 2.60 -13.99
N VAL A 37 11.50 3.13 -15.13
CA VAL A 37 10.23 2.72 -15.75
C VAL A 37 10.40 1.33 -16.36
N LYS A 38 11.50 1.09 -17.07
CA LYS A 38 11.84 -0.21 -17.67
C LYS A 38 11.97 -1.28 -16.58
N ASP A 39 12.76 -0.99 -15.53
CA ASP A 39 12.94 -1.90 -14.38
C ASP A 39 11.63 -2.24 -13.66
N GLU A 40 10.72 -1.28 -13.58
CA GLU A 40 9.42 -1.46 -12.92
C GLU A 40 8.45 -2.27 -13.79
N PHE A 41 8.51 -2.10 -15.11
CA PHE A 41 7.74 -2.88 -16.07
C PHE A 41 8.23 -4.34 -16.12
N ASP A 42 9.54 -4.57 -16.14
CA ASP A 42 10.12 -5.91 -16.10
C ASP A 42 9.71 -6.65 -14.82
N ALA A 43 9.86 -6.00 -13.66
CA ALA A 43 9.42 -6.58 -12.39
C ALA A 43 7.90 -6.83 -12.34
N PHE A 44 7.10 -6.01 -13.02
CA PHE A 44 5.65 -6.21 -13.13
C PHE A 44 5.30 -7.44 -13.95
N GLN A 45 6.00 -7.70 -15.07
CA GLN A 45 5.75 -8.85 -15.93
C GLN A 45 5.98 -10.19 -15.22
N GLU A 46 6.93 -10.24 -14.29
CA GLU A 46 7.21 -11.44 -13.50
C GLU A 46 6.26 -11.61 -12.30
N CYS A 47 5.55 -10.54 -11.93
CA CYS A 47 4.78 -10.46 -10.70
C CYS A 47 3.61 -11.45 -10.69
N GLY A 48 3.52 -12.28 -9.64
CA GLY A 48 2.39 -13.17 -9.44
C GLY A 48 2.41 -14.42 -10.33
N ILE A 49 3.48 -14.64 -11.09
CA ILE A 49 3.65 -15.82 -11.95
C ILE A 49 4.53 -16.83 -11.21
N LEU A 50 4.03 -18.06 -11.01
CA LEU A 50 4.76 -19.11 -10.30
C LEU A 50 6.11 -19.48 -10.95
N ALA A 51 6.23 -19.32 -12.27
CA ALA A 51 7.46 -19.59 -13.01
C ALA A 51 8.63 -18.65 -12.61
N HIS A 52 8.32 -17.47 -12.07
CA HIS A 52 9.32 -16.51 -11.58
C HIS A 52 9.57 -16.62 -10.07
N GLY A 53 9.10 -17.71 -9.45
CA GLY A 53 9.34 -18.05 -8.05
C GLY A 53 8.09 -17.98 -7.18
N PHE A 54 8.05 -18.87 -6.19
CA PHE A 54 6.93 -18.98 -5.27
C PHE A 54 7.37 -19.52 -3.91
N MET A 55 6.54 -19.24 -2.90
CA MET A 55 6.59 -19.87 -1.60
C MET A 55 5.51 -20.95 -1.51
N ARG A 56 5.89 -22.17 -1.11
CA ARG A 56 4.94 -23.24 -0.79
C ARG A 56 4.59 -23.19 0.69
N LEU A 57 3.32 -22.95 0.99
CA LEU A 57 2.75 -23.01 2.33
C LEU A 57 2.09 -24.37 2.50
N ARG A 58 2.56 -25.16 3.46
CA ARG A 58 1.95 -26.44 3.81
C ARG A 58 1.26 -26.34 5.16
N CYS A 59 -0.01 -26.70 5.24
CA CYS A 59 -0.68 -26.85 6.52
C CYS A 59 -0.16 -28.09 7.24
N GLY A 60 0.22 -27.93 8.52
CA GLY A 60 0.70 -29.04 9.35
C GLY A 60 -0.38 -30.07 9.67
N ASP A 61 -1.63 -29.64 9.78
CA ASP A 61 -2.73 -30.50 10.24
C ASP A 61 -3.40 -31.29 9.11
N CYS A 62 -3.72 -30.62 7.99
CA CYS A 62 -4.40 -31.27 6.85
C CYS A 62 -3.46 -31.63 5.69
N GLY A 63 -2.19 -31.23 5.75
CA GLY A 63 -1.22 -31.50 4.71
C GLY A 63 -1.43 -30.75 3.38
N HIS A 64 -2.46 -29.91 3.27
CA HIS A 64 -2.75 -29.13 2.06
C HIS A 64 -1.63 -28.14 1.75
N ASP A 65 -1.30 -28.02 0.47
CA ASP A 65 -0.28 -27.12 -0.04
C ASP A 65 -0.91 -25.95 -0.82
N LYS A 66 -0.49 -24.74 -0.49
CA LYS A 66 -0.81 -23.53 -1.25
C LYS A 66 0.47 -22.90 -1.79
N LEU A 67 0.53 -22.71 -3.10
CA LEU A 67 1.62 -21.99 -3.73
C LEU A 67 1.28 -20.50 -3.78
N VAL A 68 2.22 -19.67 -3.35
CA VAL A 68 2.10 -18.22 -3.35
C VAL A 68 3.22 -17.65 -4.21
N ALA A 69 2.87 -17.15 -5.39
CA ALA A 69 3.82 -16.47 -6.26
C ALA A 69 4.41 -15.22 -5.59
N PHE A 70 5.64 -14.87 -5.95
CA PHE A 70 6.27 -13.65 -5.47
C PHE A 70 5.65 -12.39 -6.08
N SER A 71 5.68 -11.31 -5.30
CA SER A 71 5.26 -9.98 -5.72
C SER A 71 6.45 -9.18 -6.25
N CYS A 72 6.21 -8.25 -7.17
CA CYS A 72 7.25 -7.34 -7.68
C CYS A 72 7.79 -6.38 -6.61
N LYS A 73 7.06 -6.20 -5.50
CA LYS A 73 7.36 -5.27 -4.39
C LYS A 73 7.47 -3.79 -4.80
N ARG A 74 7.19 -3.45 -6.06
CA ARG A 74 7.18 -2.08 -6.60
C ARG A 74 5.93 -1.29 -6.17
N ARG A 75 5.87 0.02 -6.50
CA ARG A 75 4.81 0.95 -6.05
C ARG A 75 4.10 1.70 -7.19
N GLY A 76 4.50 1.47 -8.43
CA GLY A 76 3.93 2.07 -9.64
C GLY A 76 2.83 1.21 -10.22
N PHE A 77 3.09 0.61 -11.38
CA PHE A 77 2.03 0.13 -12.27
C PHE A 77 1.30 -1.14 -11.84
N CYS A 78 1.86 -1.93 -10.91
CA CYS A 78 1.31 -3.23 -10.56
C CYS A 78 0.07 -3.10 -9.66
N PRO A 79 -1.16 -3.36 -10.17
CA PRO A 79 -2.38 -3.16 -9.40
C PRO A 79 -2.51 -4.15 -8.25
N SER A 80 -2.08 -5.40 -8.44
CA SER A 80 -2.15 -6.45 -7.41
C SER A 80 -1.27 -6.12 -6.19
N CYS A 81 -0.05 -5.64 -6.44
CA CYS A 81 0.86 -5.21 -5.38
C CYS A 81 0.43 -3.88 -4.75
N GLY A 82 -0.04 -2.92 -5.56
CA GLY A 82 -0.56 -1.64 -5.09
C GLY A 82 -1.73 -1.82 -4.14
N VAL A 83 -2.77 -2.55 -4.56
CA VAL A 83 -3.96 -2.84 -3.75
C VAL A 83 -3.61 -3.61 -2.49
N ARG A 84 -2.77 -4.65 -2.58
CA ARG A 84 -2.32 -5.40 -1.40
C ARG A 84 -1.64 -4.50 -0.38
N ARG A 85 -0.72 -3.64 -0.84
CA ARG A 85 -0.01 -2.71 0.03
C ARG A 85 -0.97 -1.71 0.67
N MET A 86 -1.93 -1.17 -0.08
CA MET A 86 -2.94 -0.26 0.46
C MET A 86 -3.77 -0.93 1.56
N ALA A 87 -4.22 -2.16 1.33
CA ALA A 87 -4.98 -2.92 2.32
C ALA A 87 -4.16 -3.23 3.58
N GLN A 88 -2.88 -3.63 3.43
CA GLN A 88 -1.98 -3.88 4.54
C GLN A 88 -1.70 -2.61 5.35
N THR A 89 -1.45 -1.48 4.69
CA THR A 89 -1.27 -0.20 5.37
C THR A 89 -2.54 0.21 6.11
N ALA A 90 -3.73 0.04 5.51
CA ALA A 90 -4.99 0.38 6.15
C ALA A 90 -5.24 -0.46 7.42
N ALA A 91 -4.99 -1.76 7.36
CA ALA A 91 -5.09 -2.64 8.52
C ALA A 91 -4.13 -2.18 9.63
N HIS A 92 -2.85 -1.96 9.30
CA HIS A 92 -1.86 -1.48 10.27
C HIS A 92 -2.26 -0.14 10.91
N LEU A 93 -2.80 0.79 10.12
CA LEU A 93 -3.26 2.07 10.64
C LEU A 93 -4.40 1.90 11.66
N ILE A 94 -5.38 1.04 11.36
CA ILE A 94 -6.53 0.80 12.25
C ILE A 94 -6.12 0.04 13.50
N ASP A 95 -5.27 -0.99 13.36
CA ASP A 95 -4.95 -1.91 14.45
C ASP A 95 -3.87 -1.36 15.40
N HIS A 96 -3.01 -0.46 14.91
CA HIS A 96 -1.79 -0.09 15.65
C HIS A 96 -1.47 1.40 15.72
N VAL A 97 -2.02 2.25 14.84
CA VAL A 97 -1.61 3.67 14.75
C VAL A 97 -2.71 4.63 15.16
N ILE A 98 -3.94 4.39 14.71
CA ILE A 98 -5.07 5.28 14.95
C ILE A 98 -5.68 4.95 16.31
N PRO A 99 -5.68 5.87 17.28
CA PRO A 99 -6.32 5.64 18.56
C PRO A 99 -7.85 5.58 18.42
N HIS A 100 -8.53 4.96 19.37
CA HIS A 100 -10.00 4.88 19.43
C HIS A 100 -10.66 6.21 19.82
N LEU A 101 -10.35 7.27 19.08
CA LEU A 101 -10.87 8.62 19.21
C LEU A 101 -11.45 9.08 17.87
N PRO A 102 -12.41 10.02 17.84
CA PRO A 102 -12.89 10.59 16.59
C PRO A 102 -11.74 11.23 15.80
N VAL A 103 -11.43 10.67 14.64
CA VAL A 103 -10.39 11.19 13.74
C VAL A 103 -11.01 11.86 12.50
N ARG A 104 -10.33 12.90 12.00
CA ARG A 104 -10.67 13.57 10.74
C ARG A 104 -9.55 13.35 9.73
N GLN A 105 -9.88 12.70 8.62
CA GLN A 105 -8.96 12.56 7.49
C GLN A 105 -8.91 13.86 6.68
N TRP A 106 -7.70 14.33 6.40
CA TRP A 106 -7.45 15.45 5.48
C TRP A 106 -6.80 14.92 4.21
N VAL A 107 -7.35 15.28 3.05
CA VAL A 107 -6.78 14.95 1.75
C VAL A 107 -6.37 16.25 1.08
N LEU A 108 -5.07 16.40 0.82
CA LEU A 108 -4.52 17.59 0.19
C LEU A 108 -4.18 17.30 -1.26
N SER A 109 -4.83 18.02 -2.15
CA SER A 109 -4.53 17.96 -3.57
C SER A 109 -3.60 19.10 -3.94
N LEU A 110 -2.46 18.78 -4.55
CA LEU A 110 -1.55 19.78 -5.09
C LEU A 110 -2.02 20.23 -6.49
N PRO A 111 -1.75 21.47 -6.92
CA PRO A 111 -1.86 21.88 -8.32
C PRO A 111 -1.08 20.93 -9.24
N VAL A 112 -1.58 20.69 -10.46
CA VAL A 112 -0.98 19.76 -11.43
C VAL A 112 0.53 19.99 -11.64
N PRO A 113 1.02 21.23 -11.82
CA PRO A 113 2.45 21.47 -12.00
C PRO A 113 3.31 21.00 -10.82
N LEU A 114 2.82 21.19 -9.59
CA LEU A 114 3.52 20.75 -8.38
C LEU A 114 3.54 19.23 -8.24
N ARG A 115 2.49 18.52 -8.69
CA ARG A 115 2.49 17.06 -8.70
C ARG A 115 3.60 16.51 -9.58
N LEU A 116 3.76 17.07 -10.79
CA LEU A 116 4.80 16.65 -11.73
C LEU A 116 6.21 16.95 -11.20
N LEU A 117 6.40 18.13 -10.60
CA LEU A 117 7.68 18.50 -10.00
C LEU A 117 8.07 17.57 -8.85
N LEU A 118 7.12 17.26 -7.96
CA LEU A 118 7.38 16.36 -6.83
C LEU A 118 7.56 14.90 -7.26
N ALA A 119 6.89 14.48 -8.34
CA ALA A 119 7.13 13.15 -8.94
C ALA A 119 8.55 13.05 -9.51
N ALA A 120 9.03 14.10 -10.17
CA ALA A 120 10.40 14.15 -10.69
C ALA A 120 11.46 14.31 -9.58
N GLN A 121 11.12 15.00 -8.49
CA GLN A 121 12.03 15.30 -7.38
C GLN A 121 11.51 14.75 -6.04
N PRO A 122 11.55 13.43 -5.82
CA PRO A 122 10.96 12.79 -4.64
C PRO A 122 11.60 13.23 -3.31
N LYS A 123 12.81 13.81 -3.34
CA LYS A 123 13.48 14.38 -2.17
C LYS A 123 12.74 15.59 -1.58
N LEU A 124 11.93 16.29 -2.39
CA LEU A 124 11.17 17.47 -1.97
C LEU A 124 9.85 17.12 -1.26
N VAL A 125 9.38 15.87 -1.36
CA VAL A 125 8.10 15.45 -0.78
C VAL A 125 8.10 15.61 0.74
N THR A 126 9.19 15.18 1.41
CA THR A 126 9.29 15.28 2.88
C THR A 126 9.31 16.74 3.37
N PRO A 127 10.15 17.65 2.83
CA PRO A 127 10.08 19.07 3.18
C PRO A 127 8.71 19.71 2.93
N VAL A 128 8.07 19.42 1.80
CA VAL A 128 6.74 19.98 1.49
C VAL A 128 5.70 19.48 2.51
N LEU A 129 5.73 18.20 2.86
CA LEU A 129 4.85 17.63 3.90
C LEU A 129 5.06 18.31 5.26
N GLN A 130 6.30 18.61 5.64
CA GLN A 130 6.60 19.33 6.89
C GLN A 130 6.00 20.73 6.92
N VAL A 131 6.09 21.48 5.80
CA VAL A 131 5.47 22.82 5.69
C VAL A 131 3.96 22.72 5.83
N VAL A 132 3.34 21.79 5.11
CA VAL A 132 1.90 21.53 5.18
C VAL A 132 1.45 21.23 6.61
N HIS A 133 2.15 20.30 7.28
CA HIS A 133 1.84 19.93 8.66
C HIS A 133 1.96 21.13 9.60
N ARG A 134 3.05 21.90 9.48
CA ARG A 134 3.26 23.12 10.28
C ARG A 134 2.12 24.13 10.11
N VAL A 135 1.65 24.36 8.88
CA VAL A 135 0.58 25.33 8.59
C VAL A 135 -0.76 24.85 9.17
N ILE A 136 -1.11 23.57 8.95
CA ILE A 136 -2.36 22.98 9.48
C ILE A 136 -2.36 23.02 11.00
N THR A 137 -1.28 22.55 11.63
CA THR A 137 -1.17 22.57 13.10
C THR A 137 -1.26 23.98 13.65
N ARG A 138 -0.59 24.96 13.03
CA ARG A 138 -0.69 26.37 13.44
C ARG A 138 -2.13 26.88 13.33
N HIS A 139 -2.82 26.58 12.23
CA HIS A 139 -4.19 27.01 12.00
C HIS A 139 -5.16 26.42 13.04
N LEU A 140 -5.05 25.12 13.31
CA LEU A 140 -5.88 24.42 14.29
C LEU A 140 -5.63 24.92 15.72
N LEU A 141 -4.37 25.15 16.10
CA LEU A 141 -4.04 25.73 17.41
C LEU A 141 -4.60 27.16 17.54
N GLY A 142 -4.57 27.94 16.46
CA GLY A 142 -5.15 29.29 16.42
C GLY A 142 -6.67 29.28 16.58
N GLN A 143 -7.38 28.35 15.91
CA GLN A 143 -8.83 28.20 16.05
C GLN A 143 -9.24 27.69 17.43
N ALA A 144 -8.42 26.84 18.05
CA ALA A 144 -8.70 26.26 19.35
C ALA A 144 -8.52 27.24 20.53
N CYS A 145 -8.00 28.47 20.29
CA CYS A 145 -7.75 29.48 21.32
C CYS A 145 -7.02 28.94 22.57
N LEU A 146 -6.14 27.95 22.39
CA LEU A 146 -5.42 27.30 23.48
C LEU A 146 -4.40 28.27 24.09
N LYS A 147 -4.36 28.35 25.43
CA LYS A 147 -3.35 29.13 26.16
C LYS A 147 -1.94 28.63 25.81
N ALA A 148 -0.96 29.53 25.75
CA ALA A 148 0.41 29.24 25.28
C ALA A 148 1.06 28.01 25.96
N ASP A 149 0.79 27.77 27.25
CA ASP A 149 1.28 26.60 27.99
C ASP A 149 0.72 25.26 27.51
N GLN A 150 -0.54 25.20 27.07
CA GLN A 150 -1.15 23.95 26.58
C GLN A 150 -0.74 23.62 25.15
N ALA A 151 -0.42 24.64 24.35
CA ALA A 151 0.11 24.48 23.00
C ALA A 151 1.54 23.92 23.00
N GLU A 152 2.34 24.19 24.03
CA GLU A 152 3.71 23.68 24.17
C GLU A 152 3.74 22.17 24.48
N LEU A 153 2.78 21.68 25.29
CA LEU A 153 2.65 20.26 25.63
C LEU A 153 2.30 19.40 24.40
N LEU A 154 1.33 19.85 23.60
CA LEU A 154 0.94 19.20 22.34
C LEU A 154 2.00 19.30 21.22
N ARG A 155 2.90 20.29 21.28
CA ARG A 155 4.07 20.36 20.37
C ARG A 155 5.14 19.32 20.72
N ARG A 156 5.21 18.91 21.99
CA ARG A 156 6.18 17.94 22.51
C ARG A 156 5.75 16.50 22.27
N ASP A 157 4.45 16.25 22.26
CA ASP A 157 3.85 15.05 21.70
C ASP A 157 4.09 15.08 20.19
N ARG A 158 5.23 14.54 19.77
CA ARG A 158 5.55 14.31 18.36
C ARG A 158 4.52 13.31 17.81
N ILE A 159 3.35 13.81 17.44
CA ILE A 159 2.23 13.07 16.84
C ILE A 159 2.67 12.30 15.58
N PHE A 160 3.87 12.59 15.05
CA PHE A 160 4.44 11.89 13.92
C PHE A 160 5.96 11.69 14.08
N GLU A 161 6.38 10.86 15.03
CA GLU A 161 7.47 9.92 14.74
C GLU A 161 6.88 8.76 13.92
N ILE A 162 6.36 9.04 12.71
CA ILE A 162 6.45 8.01 11.69
C ILE A 162 7.93 7.97 11.35
N ALA A 163 8.64 7.13 12.09
CA ALA A 163 9.96 6.69 11.72
C ALA A 163 9.94 6.46 10.21
N ASP A 164 10.86 7.12 9.51
CA ASP A 164 11.23 6.77 8.15
C ASP A 164 11.46 5.26 8.13
N THR A 165 10.41 4.49 7.80
CA THR A 165 10.57 3.07 7.55
C THR A 165 11.46 3.04 6.33
N PRO A 166 12.67 2.45 6.43
CA PRO A 166 13.65 2.53 5.36
C PRO A 166 12.98 2.12 4.06
N ARG A 167 13.16 2.98 3.05
CA ARG A 167 12.63 2.80 1.71
C ARG A 167 13.45 1.70 1.04
N GLY A 168 13.26 0.46 1.48
CA GLY A 168 14.02 -0.72 1.09
C GLY A 168 13.91 -1.82 2.14
N ASP A 169 13.61 -3.03 1.70
CA ASP A 169 13.83 -4.29 2.41
C ASP A 169 12.85 -4.73 3.51
N ALA A 170 11.55 -4.68 3.24
CA ALA A 170 10.61 -5.62 3.88
C ALA A 170 10.73 -7.02 3.25
N ALA A 171 11.89 -7.67 3.46
CA ALA A 171 12.13 -9.06 3.13
C ALA A 171 12.14 -9.98 4.38
N ARG A 172 11.83 -9.44 5.55
CA ARG A 172 11.78 -10.20 6.81
C ARG A 172 10.62 -9.72 7.67
N ASP A 173 9.42 -10.20 7.34
CA ASP A 173 8.33 -10.40 8.31
C ASP A 173 7.17 -11.08 7.58
N LEU A 174 7.35 -12.37 7.32
CA LEU A 174 6.27 -13.30 6.99
C LEU A 174 6.00 -14.27 8.16
N SER A 175 6.54 -14.00 9.34
CA SER A 175 6.36 -14.83 10.53
C SER A 175 4.99 -14.67 11.18
N ASN A 176 4.29 -13.53 11.02
CA ASN A 176 3.07 -13.24 11.80
C ASN A 176 1.82 -12.83 11.00
N ALA A 177 1.71 -13.19 9.72
CA ALA A 177 0.44 -13.09 8.99
C ALA A 177 -0.30 -14.43 8.97
N CYS A 178 -0.66 -14.93 10.16
CA CYS A 178 -1.76 -15.88 10.27
C CYS A 178 -3.06 -15.10 10.07
N MET A 179 -3.50 -14.97 8.82
CA MET A 179 -4.89 -14.58 8.54
C MET A 179 -5.78 -15.71 9.08
N PRO A 180 -6.72 -15.45 10.00
CA PRO A 180 -7.67 -16.46 10.42
C PRO A 180 -8.56 -16.80 9.21
N THR A 181 -8.35 -17.98 8.66
CA THR A 181 -9.31 -18.59 7.75
C THR A 181 -10.57 -18.94 8.53
N ASN A 182 -11.67 -18.33 8.08
CA ASN A 182 -13.02 -18.91 8.01
C ASN A 182 -13.95 -18.74 9.23
N HIS A 183 -14.83 -17.74 9.16
CA HIS A 183 -16.22 -17.91 9.59
C HIS A 183 -17.14 -17.59 8.42
N ARG A 184 -17.54 -18.66 7.72
CA ARG A 184 -18.88 -18.91 7.17
C ARG A 184 -19.82 -17.69 7.31
N LEU A 185 -19.98 -16.92 6.23
CA LEU A 185 -21.05 -15.93 6.10
C LEU A 185 -22.40 -16.62 6.34
N PRO A 186 -23.23 -16.20 7.31
CA PRO A 186 -24.60 -16.67 7.37
C PRO A 186 -25.38 -16.10 6.16
N SER A 187 -26.18 -16.98 5.52
CA SER A 187 -27.17 -16.61 4.52
C SER A 187 -28.01 -15.41 4.99
N PRO A 188 -28.39 -14.46 4.11
CA PRO A 188 -29.29 -13.39 4.50
C PRO A 188 -30.65 -13.99 4.88
N ALA A 189 -31.05 -13.80 6.14
CA ALA A 189 -32.40 -14.08 6.60
C ALA A 189 -33.36 -13.11 5.90
N THR A 190 -34.35 -13.66 5.22
CA THR A 190 -35.51 -12.93 4.72
C THR A 190 -36.24 -12.30 5.91
N VAL A 191 -36.16 -10.98 6.03
CA VAL A 191 -36.98 -10.21 6.98
C VAL A 191 -38.37 -10.07 6.35
N LEU A 192 -39.36 -10.82 6.88
CA LEU A 192 -40.76 -10.49 6.66
C LEU A 192 -41.09 -9.16 7.36
N PRO A 193 -41.86 -8.25 6.75
CA PRO A 193 -42.37 -7.09 7.45
C PRO A 193 -43.52 -7.51 8.38
N THR A 194 -43.37 -7.24 9.68
CA THR A 194 -44.47 -7.27 10.64
C THR A 194 -45.34 -6.02 10.42
N SER A 195 -46.61 -6.20 10.07
CA SER A 195 -47.61 -5.12 10.14
C SER A 195 -47.91 -4.78 11.60
N PRO A 196 -48.17 -3.50 11.94
CA PRO A 196 -48.71 -3.16 13.25
C PRO A 196 -50.22 -3.45 13.31
N GLU A 197 -50.67 -4.06 14.40
CA GLU A 197 -52.07 -4.12 14.80
C GLU A 197 -52.63 -2.72 15.08
N SER A 198 -53.83 -2.43 14.58
CA SER A 198 -54.87 -1.75 15.38
C SER A 198 -56.24 -1.85 14.71
N GLN A 199 -57.19 -2.35 15.51
CA GLN A 199 -58.66 -2.42 15.38
C GLN A 199 -59.25 -3.63 14.65
#